data_AF-A0A9D9S894-F1
#
_entry.id   AF-A0A9D9S894-F1
#
_cell.length_a   1.000
_cell.length_b   1.000
_cell.length_c   1.000
_cell.angle_alpha   90.00
_cell.angle_beta   90.00
_cell.angle_gamma   90.00
#
_symmetry.space_group_name_H-M   'P 1'
#
loop_
_entity.id
_entity.type
_entity.pdbx_description
1 polymer ?
#
loop_
_entity_poly.entity_id
_entity_poly.type
_entity_poly.pdbx_seq_one_letter_code
_entity_poly.pdbx_strand_id
1 'polypeptide(L)'
;MAGILLMVGYLLMFIGTIWMVVTAIQTGKDTTDKLIWAVVAFLCGIIGGIIFFIVKKEGRNPLMLQVVGVILTIIAMVIGGGQASFNIGS
;
A
#
# COMPACT_ATOMS: atom_id res chain seq x y z
N MET A 1 -8.11 -21.08 1.51
CA MET A 1 -8.67 -19.80 2.02
C MET A 1 -7.60 -18.71 2.19
N ALA A 2 -6.42 -18.98 2.75
CA ALA A 2 -5.35 -17.98 2.93
C ALA A 2 -4.84 -17.32 1.62
N GLY A 3 -4.78 -18.07 0.51
CA GLY A 3 -4.32 -17.52 -0.78
C GLY A 3 -5.21 -16.38 -1.34
N ILE A 4 -6.53 -16.46 -1.13
CA ILE A 4 -7.47 -15.42 -1.57
C ILE A 4 -7.28 -14.14 -0.73
N LEU A 5 -7.04 -14.27 0.58
CA LEU A 5 -6.76 -13.11 1.43
C LEU A 5 -5.45 -12.41 1.05
N LEU A 6 -4.40 -13.17 0.72
CA LEU A 6 -3.15 -12.58 0.22
C LEU A 6 -3.36 -11.85 -1.11
N MET A 7 -4.14 -12.44 -2.02
CA MET A 7 -4.44 -11.84 -3.32
C MET A 7 -5.26 -10.54 -3.16
N VAL A 8 -6.25 -10.54 -2.26
CA VAL A 8 -7.06 -9.36 -1.93
C VAL A 8 -6.22 -8.28 -1.24
N GLY A 9 -5.31 -8.66 -0.34
CA GLY A 9 -4.36 -7.74 0.30
C GLY A 9 -3.45 -7.03 -0.71
N TYR A 10 -2.90 -7.80 -1.66
CA TYR A 10 -2.08 -7.25 -2.75
C TYR A 10 -2.88 -6.31 -3.66
N LEU A 11 -4.12 -6.68 -3.98
CA LEU A 11 -5.02 -5.87 -4.80
C LEU A 11 -5.34 -4.53 -4.11
N LEU A 12 -5.62 -4.56 -2.82
CA LEU A 12 -5.87 -3.35 -2.00
C LEU A 12 -4.64 -2.46 -1.93
N MET A 13 -3.44 -3.03 -1.77
CA MET A 13 -2.19 -2.26 -1.81
C MET A 13 -1.99 -1.61 -3.18
N PHE A 14 -2.22 -2.35 -4.27
CA PHE A 14 -2.08 -1.84 -5.63
C PHE A 14 -3.06 -0.69 -5.92
N ILE A 15 -4.32 -0.84 -5.53
CA ILE A 15 -5.34 0.21 -5.63
C ILE A 15 -4.93 1.43 -4.77
N GLY A 16 -4.43 1.20 -3.55
CA GLY A 16 -3.93 2.25 -2.67
C GLY A 16 -2.72 3.00 -3.25
N THR A 17 -1.82 2.32 -3.96
CA THR A 17 -0.68 2.93 -4.66
C THR A 17 -1.15 3.79 -5.83
N ILE A 18 -2.06 3.27 -6.67
CA ILE A 18 -2.64 4.05 -7.78
C ILE A 18 -3.35 5.30 -7.25
N TRP A 19 -4.12 5.16 -6.18
CA TRP A 19 -4.85 6.28 -5.60
C TRP A 19 -3.90 7.32 -4.98
N MET A 20 -2.79 6.89 -4.39
CA MET A 20 -1.72 7.79 -3.96
C MET A 20 -1.12 8.57 -5.14
N VAL A 21 -0.85 7.91 -6.26
CA VAL A 21 -0.34 8.55 -7.48
C VAL A 21 -1.33 9.58 -8.03
N VAL A 22 -2.62 9.23 -8.10
CA VAL A 22 -3.68 10.17 -8.53
C VAL A 22 -3.75 11.37 -7.60
N THR A 23 -3.68 11.15 -6.29
CA THR A 23 -3.69 12.23 -5.29
C THR A 23 -2.46 13.14 -5.45
N ALA A 24 -1.28 12.57 -5.64
CA ALA A 24 -0.06 13.34 -5.93
C ALA A 24 -0.19 14.22 -7.18
N ILE A 25 -0.84 13.72 -8.23
CA ILE A 25 -1.10 14.47 -9.47
C ILE A 25 -2.12 15.60 -9.24
N GLN A 26 -3.14 15.37 -8.40
CA GLN A 26 -4.16 16.38 -8.07
C GLN A 26 -3.63 17.47 -7.15
N THR A 27 -2.77 17.12 -6.19
CA THR A 27 -2.22 18.04 -5.18
C THR A 27 -0.97 18.80 -5.67
N GLY A 28 -0.28 18.32 -6.72
CA GLY A 28 0.90 18.98 -7.24
C GLY A 28 0.57 20.31 -7.94
N LYS A 29 1.32 21.37 -7.64
CA LYS A 29 1.20 22.66 -8.31
C LYS A 29 1.95 22.68 -9.65
N ASP A 30 3.13 22.07 -9.67
CA ASP A 30 4.00 21.99 -10.84
C ASP A 30 4.10 20.56 -11.39
N THR A 31 4.33 20.44 -12.70
CA THR A 31 4.48 19.14 -13.38
C THR A 31 5.61 18.30 -12.77
N THR A 32 6.73 18.93 -12.41
CA THR A 32 7.88 18.28 -11.79
C THR A 32 7.55 17.74 -10.40
N ASP A 33 6.80 18.50 -9.60
CA ASP A 33 6.39 18.11 -8.25
C ASP A 33 5.44 16.89 -8.31
N LYS A 34 4.50 16.89 -9.26
CA LYS A 34 3.60 15.73 -9.51
C LYS A 34 4.38 14.46 -9.86
N LEU A 35 5.35 14.58 -10.75
CA LEU A 35 6.16 13.46 -11.23
C LEU A 35 7.04 12.88 -10.12
N ILE A 36 7.69 13.73 -9.33
CA ILE A 36 8.53 13.30 -8.21
C ILE A 36 7.69 12.53 -7.19
N TRP A 37 6.54 13.06 -6.78
CA TRP A 37 5.70 12.38 -5.79
C TRP A 37 5.04 11.11 -6.31
N ALA A 38 4.66 11.07 -7.59
CA ALA A 38 4.17 9.85 -8.21
C ALA A 38 5.25 8.75 -8.24
N VAL A 39 6.48 9.09 -8.60
CA VAL A 39 7.61 8.16 -8.62
C VAL A 39 7.99 7.71 -7.21
N VAL A 40 8.05 8.64 -6.25
CA VAL A 40 8.33 8.33 -4.84
C VAL A 40 7.25 7.43 -4.24
N ALA A 41 5.96 7.69 -4.51
CA ALA A 41 4.86 6.86 -4.03
C ALA A 41 4.84 5.47 -4.69
N PHE A 42 5.22 5.37 -5.97
CA PHE A 42 5.26 4.09 -6.68
C PHE A 42 6.45 3.23 -6.25
N LEU A 43 7.63 3.84 -6.11
CA LEU A 43 8.89 3.12 -5.86
C LEU A 43 9.11 2.85 -4.36
N CYS A 44 8.63 3.74 -3.50
CA CYS A 44 8.76 3.64 -2.05
C CYS A 44 7.48 3.14 -1.35
N GLY A 45 6.40 2.91 -2.11
CA GLY A 45 5.13 2.35 -1.63
C GLY A 45 4.58 3.08 -0.41
N ILE A 46 4.43 2.35 0.69
CA ILE A 46 3.90 2.87 1.97
C ILE A 46 4.78 3.98 2.54
N ILE A 47 6.11 3.82 2.49
CA ILE A 47 7.05 4.80 3.04
C ILE A 47 6.94 6.10 2.23
N GLY A 48 6.87 5.99 0.90
CA GLY A 48 6.62 7.12 0.01
C GLY A 48 5.28 7.81 0.31
N GLY A 49 4.24 7.02 0.59
CA GLY A 49 2.95 7.53 1.02
C GLY A 49 2.98 8.28 2.36
N ILE A 50 3.67 7.74 3.37
CA ILE A 50 3.86 8.39 4.67
C ILE A 50 4.56 9.73 4.52
N ILE A 51 5.64 9.77 3.76
CA ILE A 51 6.40 11.02 3.52
C ILE A 51 5.54 12.01 2.73
N PHE A 52 4.78 11.57 1.72
CA PHE A 52 3.85 12.43 0.98
C PHE A 52 2.82 13.08 1.90
N PHE A 53 2.22 12.31 2.81
CA PHE A 53 1.24 12.86 3.75
C PHE A 53 1.85 13.81 4.76
N ILE A 54 3.08 13.56 5.24
CA ILE A 54 3.76 14.50 6.15
C ILE A 54 4.07 15.81 5.43
N VAL A 55 4.54 15.75 4.18
CA VAL A 55 5.01 16.93 3.44
C VAL A 55 3.85 17.72 2.82
N LYS A 56 2.88 17.06 2.20
CA LYS A 56 1.73 17.72 1.56
C LYS A 56 0.53 17.89 2.49
N LYS A 57 0.48 17.18 3.63
CA LYS A 57 -0.68 17.12 4.56
C LYS A 57 -1.99 16.71 3.89
N GLU A 58 -1.91 16.17 2.69
CA GLU A 58 -3.02 15.66 1.88
C GLU A 58 -2.77 14.18 1.55
N GLY A 59 -3.83 13.44 1.26
CA GLY A 59 -3.73 12.00 0.96
C GLY A 59 -3.91 11.07 2.17
N ARG A 60 -4.61 11.51 3.24
CA ARG A 60 -4.89 10.65 4.41
C ARG A 60 -5.67 9.38 4.05
N ASN A 61 -6.63 9.50 3.13
CA ASN A 61 -7.46 8.38 2.67
C ASN A 61 -6.65 7.31 1.92
N PRO A 62 -5.90 7.64 0.85
CA PRO A 62 -5.13 6.62 0.13
C PRO A 62 -4.03 6.00 0.99
N LEU A 63 -3.48 6.74 1.96
CA LEU A 63 -2.50 6.22 2.92
C LEU A 63 -3.14 5.23 3.91
N MET A 64 -4.31 5.55 4.47
CA MET A 64 -5.05 4.59 5.29
C MET A 64 -5.41 3.33 4.50
N LEU A 65 -5.75 3.45 3.22
CA LEU A 65 -6.04 2.30 2.38
C LEU A 65 -4.82 1.39 2.21
N GLN A 66 -3.63 1.96 1.98
CA GLN A 66 -2.39 1.19 1.93
C GLN A 66 -2.08 0.53 3.28
N VAL A 67 -2.23 1.25 4.40
CA VAL A 67 -2.00 0.70 5.74
C VAL A 67 -2.95 -0.45 6.05
N VAL A 68 -4.24 -0.31 5.72
CA VAL A 68 -5.23 -1.38 5.88
C VAL A 68 -4.89 -2.58 5.00
N GLY A 69 -4.49 -2.36 3.74
CA GLY A 69 -4.04 -3.43 2.84
C GLY A 69 -2.83 -4.19 3.38
N VAL A 70 -1.86 -3.49 3.96
CA VAL A 70 -0.67 -4.09 4.60
C VAL A 70 -1.05 -4.90 5.82
N ILE A 71 -1.87 -4.34 6.72
CA ILE A 71 -2.32 -5.04 7.92
C ILE A 71 -3.08 -6.30 7.54
N LEU A 72 -3.97 -6.22 6.54
CA LEU A 72 -4.70 -7.38 6.04
C LEU A 72 -3.75 -8.45 5.46
N THR A 73 -2.71 -8.03 4.73
CA THR A 73 -1.70 -8.93 4.16
C THR A 73 -0.85 -9.57 5.24
N ILE A 74 -0.43 -8.83 6.27
CA ILE A 74 0.32 -9.36 7.42
C ILE A 74 -0.54 -10.35 8.21
N ILE A 75 -1.81 -10.01 8.50
CA ILE A 75 -2.74 -10.92 9.17
C ILE A 75 -2.92 -12.20 8.34
N ALA A 76 -3.08 -12.06 7.02
CA ALA A 76 -3.15 -13.21 6.12
C ALA A 76 -1.87 -14.04 6.08
N MET A 77 -0.69 -13.43 6.20
CA MET A 77 0.60 -14.12 6.33
C MET A 77 0.78 -14.79 7.70
N VAL A 78 0.29 -14.22 8.79
CA VAL A 78 0.36 -14.84 10.13
C VAL A 78 -0.59 -16.04 10.19
N ILE A 79 -1.81 -15.89 9.67
CA ILE A 79 -2.80 -16.97 9.62
C ILE A 79 -2.41 -18.04 8.57
N GLY A 80 -1.84 -17.63 7.43
CA GLY A 80 -1.41 -18.52 6.35
C GLY A 80 -0.03 -19.16 6.56
N GLY A 81 0.90 -18.45 7.18
CA GLY A 81 2.22 -18.95 7.58
C GLY A 81 2.15 -19.86 8.80
N GLY A 82 1.19 -19.63 9.71
CA GLY A 82 0.81 -20.61 10.71
C GLY A 82 0.39 -21.94 10.07
N GLN A 83 -0.43 -21.90 9.01
CA GLN A 83 -0.89 -23.09 8.27
C GLN A 83 0.21 -23.78 7.45
N ALA A 84 1.19 -23.06 6.90
CA ALA A 84 2.33 -23.67 6.20
C ALA A 84 3.24 -24.48 7.16
N SER A 85 3.39 -24.02 8.40
CA SER A 85 4.13 -24.75 9.44
C SER A 85 3.43 -26.03 9.92
N PHE A 86 2.10 -26.13 9.80
CA PHE A 86 1.34 -27.35 10.14
C PHE A 86 1.40 -28.44 9.05
N ASN A 87 1.91 -28.16 7.85
CA ASN A 87 1.96 -29.13 6.73
C ASN A 87 3.38 -29.64 6.40
N ILE A 88 4.40 -29.26 7.19
CA ILE A 88 5.77 -29.83 7.12
C ILE A 88 5.95 -30.96 8.16
N GLY A 89 4.91 -31.25 8.97
CA GLY A 89 4.97 -32.20 10.08
C GLY A 89 4.00 -33.39 10.00
N SER A 90 3.51 -33.77 8.81
CA SER A 90 2.78 -35.02 8.59
C SER A 90 3.52 -35.95 7.65
#